data_AF-A0AAE9EL55-F1
#
_entry.id   AF-A0AAE9EL55-F1
#
_cell.length_a   1.000
_cell.length_b   1.000
_cell.length_c   1.000
_cell.angle_alpha   90.00
_cell.angle_beta   90.00
_cell.angle_gamma   90.00
#
_symmetry.space_group_name_H-M   'P 1'
#
loop_
_entity.id
_entity.type
_entity.pdbx_description
1 polymer ?
#
loop_
_entity_poly.entity_id
_entity_poly.type
_entity_poly.pdbx_seq_one_letter_code
_entity_poly.pdbx_strand_id
1 'polypeptide(L)'
;MLVIGVRRTYALERLIYADCTIRAFEENLTEKVLEKHVAPLGMYTYHLNKLAQKFAEIRRQDMANAQRKLAQSRDCIAHIENQKMVLEQKSQEEVNELFSAAIGSTGAPKKTSTKPDYSKYRNVKRSKSSKSSTPTSSSSSSSSSSPTYSTLFILFHDF
;
A
#
# COMPACT_ATOMS: atom_id res chain seq x y z
N MET A 1 -23.92 36.34 -19.94
CA MET A 1 -23.90 37.66 -20.62
C MET A 1 -22.72 37.68 -21.59
N LEU A 2 -22.94 37.69 -22.91
CA LEU A 2 -21.86 37.76 -23.89
C LEU A 2 -21.33 39.19 -23.99
N VAL A 3 -20.01 39.36 -24.02
CA VAL A 3 -19.38 40.66 -24.20
C VAL A 3 -19.61 41.14 -25.65
N ILE A 4 -20.17 42.35 -25.80
CA ILE A 4 -20.55 42.95 -27.10
C ILE A 4 -19.59 44.10 -27.45
N GLY A 5 -19.25 44.24 -28.73
CA GLY A 5 -18.51 45.38 -29.28
C GLY A 5 -17.00 45.39 -28.96
N VAL A 6 -16.41 46.59 -28.81
CA VAL A 6 -14.96 46.83 -28.58
C VAL A 6 -14.40 46.06 -27.38
N ARG A 7 -15.25 45.78 -26.39
CA ARG A 7 -14.88 44.98 -25.21
C ARG A 7 -14.62 43.50 -25.55
N ARG A 8 -15.07 43.01 -26.71
CA ARG A 8 -14.86 41.62 -27.13
C ARG A 8 -13.41 41.36 -27.50
N THR A 9 -12.76 42.27 -28.24
CA THR A 9 -11.32 42.17 -28.55
C THR A 9 -10.51 42.15 -27.26
N TYR A 10 -10.76 43.11 -26.36
CA TYR A 10 -10.11 43.15 -25.05
C TYR A 10 -10.35 41.87 -24.23
N ALA A 11 -11.58 41.35 -24.21
CA ALA A 11 -11.89 40.09 -23.53
C ALA A 11 -11.13 38.90 -24.12
N LEU A 12 -11.01 38.83 -25.45
CA LEU A 12 -10.24 37.77 -26.13
C LEU A 12 -8.75 37.89 -25.84
N GLU A 13 -8.18 39.10 -25.83
CA GLU A 13 -6.79 39.33 -25.43
C GLU A 13 -6.55 38.90 -23.98
N ARG A 14 -7.44 39.28 -23.05
CA ARG A 14 -7.36 38.87 -21.65
C ARG A 14 -7.44 37.36 -21.50
N LEU A 15 -8.27 36.69 -22.31
CA LEU A 15 -8.39 35.24 -22.33
C LEU A 15 -7.12 34.56 -22.85
N ILE A 16 -6.45 35.16 -23.85
CA ILE A 16 -5.15 34.69 -24.36
C ILE A 16 -4.09 34.76 -23.25
N TYR A 17 -4.04 35.84 -22.48
CA TYR A 17 -3.04 36.00 -21.41
C TYR A 17 -3.46 35.41 -20.04
N ALA A 18 -4.67 34.89 -19.91
CA ALA A 18 -5.14 34.30 -18.64
C ALA A 18 -4.32 33.06 -18.28
N ASP A 19 -3.73 33.03 -17.08
CA ASP A 19 -3.03 31.84 -16.58
C ASP A 19 -4.05 30.91 -15.92
N CYS A 20 -4.51 29.91 -16.67
CA CYS A 20 -5.54 28.97 -16.25
C CYS A 20 -5.24 27.58 -16.77
N THR A 21 -5.63 26.56 -16.00
CA THR A 21 -5.53 25.15 -16.41
C THR A 21 -6.52 24.83 -17.53
N ILE A 22 -6.24 23.80 -18.32
CA ILE A 22 -7.14 23.38 -19.41
C ILE A 22 -8.55 23.05 -18.88
N ARG A 23 -8.63 22.46 -17.69
CA ARG A 23 -9.86 22.09 -17.02
C ARG A 23 -10.81 23.27 -16.81
N ALA A 24 -10.28 24.44 -16.43
CA ALA A 24 -11.10 25.64 -16.27
C ALA A 24 -11.76 26.06 -17.59
N PHE A 25 -11.06 25.90 -18.72
CA PHE A 25 -11.62 26.22 -20.04
C PHE A 25 -12.67 25.19 -20.48
N GLU A 26 -12.44 23.91 -20.19
CA GLU A 26 -13.36 22.80 -20.49
C GLU A 26 -14.66 22.90 -19.68
N GLU A 27 -14.56 23.14 -18.37
CA GLU A 27 -15.73 23.30 -17.48
C GLU A 27 -16.62 24.48 -17.92
N ASN A 28 -16.01 25.55 -18.42
CA ASN A 28 -16.73 26.71 -18.94
C ASN A 28 -17.12 26.59 -20.42
N LEU A 29 -16.85 25.45 -21.07
CA LEU A 29 -17.12 25.20 -22.49
C LEU A 29 -16.56 26.29 -23.41
N THR A 30 -15.39 26.84 -23.06
CA THR A 30 -14.86 28.07 -23.66
C THR A 30 -14.66 27.92 -25.17
N GLU A 31 -14.11 26.78 -25.61
CA GLU A 31 -13.93 26.49 -27.05
C GLU A 31 -15.27 26.50 -27.81
N LYS A 32 -16.31 25.86 -27.25
CA LYS A 32 -17.65 25.82 -27.86
C LYS A 32 -18.31 27.20 -27.91
N VAL A 33 -18.13 28.00 -26.85
CA VAL A 33 -18.66 29.37 -26.79
C VAL A 33 -18.00 30.25 -27.86
N LEU A 34 -16.67 30.13 -28.03
CA LEU A 34 -15.93 30.85 -29.05
C LEU A 34 -16.34 30.41 -30.47
N GLU A 35 -16.48 29.11 -30.69
CA GLU A 35 -16.92 28.55 -31.97
C GLU A 35 -18.33 29.03 -32.35
N LYS A 36 -19.27 29.03 -31.39
CA LYS A 36 -20.66 29.41 -31.66
C LYS A 36 -20.85 30.93 -31.82
N HIS A 37 -20.15 31.73 -31.04
CA HIS A 37 -20.48 33.16 -30.89
C HIS A 37 -19.41 34.13 -31.41
N VAL A 38 -18.20 33.65 -31.72
CA VAL A 38 -17.07 34.49 -32.15
C VAL A 38 -16.56 34.08 -33.52
N ALA A 39 -16.45 32.78 -33.82
CA ALA A 39 -15.99 32.29 -35.12
C ALA A 39 -16.85 32.76 -36.31
N PRO A 40 -18.20 32.78 -36.24
CA PRO A 40 -19.02 33.17 -37.39
C PRO A 40 -18.87 34.64 -37.80
N LEU A 41 -18.31 35.49 -36.93
CA LEU A 41 -18.11 36.90 -37.25
C LEU A 41 -16.92 37.14 -38.18
N GLY A 42 -15.99 36.19 -38.32
CA GLY A 42 -14.80 36.32 -39.19
C GLY A 42 -13.76 37.37 -38.75
N MET A 43 -14.15 38.37 -37.95
CA MET A 43 -13.30 39.50 -37.54
C MET A 43 -12.24 39.15 -36.49
N TYR A 44 -12.34 37.98 -35.84
CA TYR A 44 -11.50 37.62 -34.69
C TYR A 44 -10.60 36.40 -34.94
N THR A 45 -10.38 36.03 -36.21
CA THR A 45 -9.59 34.85 -36.62
C THR A 45 -8.20 34.80 -35.99
N TYR A 46 -7.49 35.92 -35.93
CA TYR A 46 -6.19 36.02 -35.25
C TYR A 46 -6.26 35.58 -33.78
N HIS A 47 -7.23 36.09 -33.03
CA HIS A 47 -7.41 35.79 -31.61
C HIS A 47 -7.81 34.33 -31.41
N LEU A 48 -8.71 33.82 -32.25
CA LEU A 48 -9.15 32.43 -32.23
C LEU A 48 -7.99 31.46 -32.51
N ASN A 49 -7.13 31.77 -33.48
CA ASN A 49 -5.95 30.96 -33.78
C ASN A 49 -4.96 30.95 -32.60
N LYS A 50 -4.73 32.11 -31.96
CA LYS A 50 -3.89 32.16 -30.74
C LYS A 50 -4.49 31.37 -29.58
N LEU A 51 -5.79 31.46 -29.36
CA LEU A 51 -6.48 30.68 -28.33
C LEU A 51 -6.40 29.17 -28.62
N ALA A 52 -6.61 28.76 -29.87
CA ALA A 52 -6.48 27.37 -30.28
C ALA A 52 -5.06 26.83 -30.06
N GLN A 53 -4.03 27.62 -30.44
CA GLN A 53 -2.63 27.27 -30.19
C GLN A 53 -2.36 27.13 -28.69
N LYS A 54 -2.85 28.07 -27.88
CA LYS A 54 -2.71 28.02 -26.41
C LYS A 54 -3.36 26.77 -25.82
N PHE A 55 -4.59 26.43 -26.23
CA PHE A 55 -5.26 25.22 -25.71
C PHE A 55 -4.51 23.94 -26.10
N ALA A 56 -4.00 23.87 -27.33
CA ALA A 56 -3.15 22.75 -27.76
C ALA A 56 -1.85 22.67 -26.95
N GLU A 57 -1.23 23.81 -26.67
CA GLU A 57 0.00 23.88 -25.88
C GLU A 57 -0.21 23.42 -24.43
N ILE A 58 -1.27 23.90 -23.77
CA ILE A 58 -1.60 23.49 -22.40
C ILE A 58 -1.88 21.99 -22.36
N ARG A 59 -2.70 21.44 -23.29
CA ARG A 59 -2.97 19.99 -23.36
C ARG A 59 -1.70 19.17 -23.56
N ARG A 60 -0.80 19.62 -24.43
CA ARG A 60 0.50 18.96 -24.67
C ARG A 60 1.36 18.97 -23.40
N GLN A 61 1.42 20.09 -22.69
CA GLN A 61 2.16 20.20 -21.45
C GLN A 61 1.58 19.32 -20.34
N ASP A 62 0.26 19.27 -20.20
CA ASP A 62 -0.43 18.41 -19.23
C ASP A 62 -0.15 16.93 -19.52
N MET A 63 -0.22 16.51 -20.79
CA MET A 63 0.13 15.14 -21.18
C MET A 63 1.59 14.79 -20.87
N ALA A 64 2.53 15.68 -21.19
CA ALA A 64 3.94 15.48 -20.88
C ALA A 64 4.20 15.40 -19.36
N ASN A 65 3.52 16.24 -18.58
CA ASN A 65 3.61 16.21 -17.12
C ASN A 65 3.01 14.93 -16.53
N ALA A 66 1.87 14.46 -17.05
CA ALA A 66 1.26 13.20 -16.65
C ALA A 66 2.19 12.01 -16.96
N GLN A 67 2.79 11.98 -18.16
CA GLN A 67 3.77 10.97 -18.54
C GLN A 67 5.01 10.99 -17.64
N ARG A 68 5.54 12.17 -17.33
CA ARG A 68 6.69 12.31 -16.41
C ARG A 68 6.36 11.79 -15.02
N LYS A 69 5.17 12.11 -14.47
CA LYS A 69 4.72 11.61 -13.18
C LYS A 69 4.56 10.09 -13.18
N LEU A 70 4.03 9.51 -14.26
CA LEU A 70 3.92 8.07 -14.41
C LEU A 70 5.29 7.38 -14.49
N ALA A 71 6.25 7.97 -15.22
CA ALA A 71 7.62 7.45 -15.29
C ALA A 71 8.29 7.47 -13.90
N GLN A 72 8.23 8.60 -13.20
CA GLN A 72 8.76 8.72 -11.84
C GLN A 72 8.11 7.72 -10.87
N SER A 73 6.80 7.53 -10.97
CA SER A 73 6.08 6.54 -10.16
C SER A 73 6.58 5.12 -10.42
N ARG A 74 6.77 4.73 -11.68
CA ARG A 74 7.33 3.41 -12.06
C ARG A 74 8.74 3.22 -11.52
N ASP A 75 9.59 4.23 -11.62
CA ASP A 75 10.96 4.16 -11.11
C ASP A 75 10.96 4.00 -9.58
N CYS A 76 10.09 4.71 -8.87
CA CYS A 76 9.92 4.55 -7.43
C CYS A 76 9.43 3.14 -7.05
N ILE A 77 8.44 2.60 -7.78
CA ILE A 77 7.91 1.25 -7.51
C ILE A 77 9.01 0.20 -7.71
N ALA A 78 9.74 0.27 -8.82
CA ALA A 78 10.83 -0.67 -9.12
C ALA A 78 11.94 -0.60 -8.05
N HIS A 79 12.28 0.60 -7.58
CA HIS A 79 13.24 0.78 -6.51
C HIS A 79 12.78 0.15 -5.18
N ILE A 80 11.51 0.35 -4.80
CA ILE A 80 10.93 -0.25 -3.59
C ILE A 80 10.95 -1.78 -3.67
N GLU A 81 10.55 -2.34 -4.82
CA GLU A 81 10.54 -3.78 -5.03
C GLU A 81 11.95 -4.38 -4.97
N ASN A 82 12.94 -3.72 -5.57
CA ASN A 82 14.33 -4.15 -5.50
C ASN A 82 14.85 -4.15 -4.05
N GLN A 83 14.61 -3.06 -3.30
CA GLN A 83 15.00 -3.00 -1.88
C GLN A 83 14.35 -4.09 -1.05
N LYS A 84 13.08 -4.41 -1.30
CA LYS A 84 12.38 -5.50 -0.63
C LYS A 84 13.07 -6.84 -0.90
N MET A 85 13.39 -7.16 -2.16
CA MET A 85 14.08 -8.41 -2.50
C MET A 85 15.47 -8.51 -1.85
N VAL A 86 16.25 -7.42 -1.85
CA VAL A 86 17.57 -7.41 -1.21
C VAL A 86 17.48 -7.67 0.29
N LEU A 87 16.50 -7.05 0.97
CA LEU A 87 16.29 -7.27 2.40
C LEU A 87 15.81 -8.69 2.71
N GLU A 88 14.92 -9.24 1.87
CA GLU A 88 14.42 -10.61 2.01
C GLU A 88 15.54 -11.63 1.81
N GLN A 89 16.39 -11.45 0.78
CA GLN A 89 17.56 -12.29 0.56
C GLN A 89 18.52 -12.24 1.75
N LYS A 90 18.85 -11.04 2.23
CA LYS A 90 19.74 -10.87 3.39
C LYS A 90 19.18 -11.53 4.64
N SER A 91 17.86 -11.44 4.85
CA SER A 91 17.20 -12.12 5.96
C SER A 91 17.29 -13.64 5.85
N GLN A 92 17.15 -14.21 4.64
CA GLN A 92 17.32 -15.65 4.42
C GLN A 92 18.77 -16.08 4.66
N GLU A 93 19.74 -15.30 4.21
CA GLU A 93 21.17 -15.55 4.43
C GLU A 93 21.50 -15.56 5.94
N GLU A 94 21.01 -14.58 6.68
CA GLU A 94 21.21 -14.48 8.14
C GLU A 94 20.61 -15.69 8.88
N VAL A 95 19.39 -16.11 8.51
CA VAL A 95 18.78 -17.33 9.06
C VAL A 95 19.62 -18.56 8.74
N ASN A 96 20.10 -18.69 7.50
CA ASN A 96 20.91 -19.82 7.09
C ASN A 96 22.27 -19.88 7.81
N GLU A 97 22.89 -18.73 8.08
CA GLU A 97 24.08 -18.64 8.93
C GLU A 97 23.81 -19.07 10.36
N LEU A 98 22.70 -18.61 10.96
CA LEU A 98 22.26 -19.02 12.30
C LEU A 98 22.09 -20.53 12.41
N PHE A 99 21.42 -21.15 11.41
CA PHE A 99 21.28 -22.61 11.36
C PHE A 99 22.63 -23.30 11.22
N SER A 100 23.48 -22.83 10.31
CA SER A 100 24.81 -23.40 10.08
C SER A 100 25.70 -23.32 11.33
N ALA A 101 25.67 -22.19 12.03
CA ALA A 101 26.36 -21.98 13.30
C ALA A 101 25.82 -22.90 14.40
N ALA A 102 24.50 -23.06 14.52
CA ALA A 102 23.89 -23.95 15.50
C ALA A 102 24.27 -25.43 15.27
N ILE A 103 24.18 -25.92 14.03
CA ILE A 103 24.50 -27.31 13.70
C ILE A 103 26.01 -27.58 13.82
N GLY A 104 26.86 -26.62 13.42
CA GLY A 104 28.31 -26.72 13.58
C GLY A 104 28.77 -26.61 15.05
N SER A 105 28.05 -25.83 15.87
CA SER A 105 28.33 -25.66 17.30
C SER A 105 27.87 -26.85 18.14
N THR A 106 26.86 -27.60 17.71
CA THR A 106 26.52 -28.89 18.32
C THR A 106 27.58 -29.93 17.91
N GLY A 107 28.75 -29.84 18.52
CA GLY A 107 29.73 -30.93 18.48
C GLY A 107 29.03 -32.23 18.86
N ALA A 108 29.19 -33.26 18.02
CA ALA A 108 28.54 -34.55 18.15
C ALA A 108 28.44 -34.97 19.62
N PRO A 109 27.26 -35.37 20.13
CA PRO A 109 27.11 -35.75 21.52
C PRO A 109 28.08 -36.89 21.79
N LYS A 110 29.15 -36.62 22.56
CA LYS A 110 29.95 -37.69 23.16
C LYS A 110 28.95 -38.57 23.88
N LYS A 111 28.81 -39.82 23.44
CA LYS A 111 27.87 -40.80 23.99
C LYS A 111 28.21 -41.09 25.46
N THR A 112 27.88 -40.18 26.37
CA THR A 112 27.81 -40.47 27.80
C THR A 112 26.40 -40.97 28.04
N SER A 113 26.24 -42.30 27.94
CA SER A 113 25.03 -43.03 28.29
C SER A 113 24.83 -42.95 29.81
N THR A 114 24.47 -41.77 30.32
CA THR A 114 24.05 -41.60 31.70
C THR A 114 22.55 -41.86 31.72
N LYS A 115 22.17 -43.12 31.92
CA LYS A 115 20.77 -43.51 32.09
C LYS A 115 20.21 -42.77 33.32
N PRO A 116 19.07 -42.06 33.20
CA PRO A 116 18.43 -41.46 34.36
C PRO A 116 18.07 -42.55 35.37
N ASP A 117 18.39 -42.35 36.66
CA ASP A 117 18.01 -43.28 37.70
C ASP A 117 16.53 -43.11 38.08
N TYR A 118 15.72 -44.11 37.75
CA TYR A 118 14.30 -44.19 38.06
C TYR A 118 14.00 -44.96 39.36
N SER A 119 15.03 -45.37 40.13
CA SER A 119 14.89 -46.11 41.38
C SER A 119 13.96 -45.42 42.39
N LYS A 120 13.95 -44.08 42.40
CA LYS A 120 13.08 -43.24 43.24
C LYS A 120 11.59 -43.31 42.90
N TYR A 121 11.22 -43.79 41.72
CA TYR A 121 9.82 -43.90 41.28
C TYR A 121 9.28 -45.34 41.36
N ARG A 122 9.87 -46.18 42.21
CA ARG A 122 9.39 -47.55 42.40
C ARG A 122 8.00 -47.56 43.02
N ASN A 123 6.98 -47.82 42.19
CA ASN A 123 5.62 -48.03 42.65
C ASN A 123 5.55 -49.32 43.51
N VAL A 124 5.37 -49.17 44.81
CA VAL A 124 5.09 -50.28 45.72
C VAL A 124 3.62 -50.68 45.53
N LYS A 125 3.36 -51.89 45.02
CA LYS A 125 2.00 -52.43 44.97
C LYS A 125 1.52 -52.70 46.40
N ARG A 126 0.57 -51.90 46.90
CA ARG A 126 -0.11 -52.16 48.17
C ARG A 126 -0.99 -53.39 48.00
N SER A 127 -0.71 -54.46 48.75
CA SER A 127 -1.60 -55.61 48.84
C SER A 127 -2.96 -55.17 49.38
N LYS A 128 -4.02 -55.61 48.68
CA LYS A 128 -5.40 -55.18 48.87
C LYS A 128 -6.01 -55.89 50.08
N SER A 129 -6.04 -55.23 51.25
CA SER A 129 -6.99 -55.60 52.31
C SER A 129 -8.31 -54.87 52.04
N SER A 130 -9.36 -55.64 51.77
CA SER A 130 -10.71 -55.18 51.47
C SER A 130 -11.36 -54.44 52.66
N LYS A 131 -11.72 -53.17 52.45
CA LYS A 131 -12.91 -52.55 53.06
C LYS A 131 -13.32 -51.32 52.24
N SER A 132 -14.57 -51.35 51.82
CA SER A 132 -15.28 -50.31 51.07
C SER A 132 -15.53 -49.07 51.92
N SER A 133 -15.33 -47.89 51.36
CA SER A 133 -16.12 -46.68 51.63
C SER A 133 -15.73 -45.59 50.64
N THR A 134 -16.64 -45.27 49.73
CA THR A 134 -16.66 -44.00 48.99
C THR A 134 -17.02 -42.86 49.95
N PRO A 135 -16.50 -41.65 49.70
CA PRO A 135 -17.44 -40.57 49.50
C PRO A 135 -17.10 -39.67 48.30
N THR A 136 -18.16 -38.99 47.88
CA THR A 136 -18.37 -38.17 46.70
C THR A 136 -17.93 -36.71 46.93
N SER A 137 -17.72 -35.99 45.82
CA SER A 137 -17.74 -34.51 45.64
C SER A 137 -16.60 -33.71 46.30
N SER A 138 -16.09 -32.59 45.78
CA SER A 138 -16.61 -31.60 44.84
C SER A 138 -15.46 -30.83 44.16
N SER A 139 -15.83 -30.13 43.10
CA SER A 139 -15.09 -29.13 42.32
C SER A 139 -14.54 -27.96 43.15
N SER A 140 -13.34 -27.48 42.79
CA SER A 140 -13.03 -26.05 42.81
C SER A 140 -11.98 -25.70 41.75
N SER A 141 -12.26 -24.57 41.13
CA SER A 141 -11.60 -23.90 40.02
C SER A 141 -10.23 -23.33 40.37
N SER A 142 -9.30 -23.40 39.43
CA SER A 142 -8.18 -22.46 39.35
C SER A 142 -7.92 -22.14 37.88
N SER A 143 -8.42 -20.96 37.51
CA SER A 143 -8.20 -20.23 36.27
C SER A 143 -6.72 -19.97 36.02
N SER A 144 -6.21 -20.38 34.85
CA SER A 144 -5.04 -19.76 34.23
C SER A 144 -5.40 -19.32 32.82
N SER A 145 -5.42 -18.01 32.64
CA SER A 145 -5.72 -17.25 31.44
C SER A 145 -4.84 -17.65 30.24
N SER A 146 -5.50 -18.09 29.17
CA SER A 146 -4.91 -18.17 27.82
C SER A 146 -4.87 -16.77 27.19
N PRO A 147 -3.78 -16.38 26.52
CA PRO A 147 -3.74 -15.12 25.78
C PRO A 147 -4.52 -15.27 24.47
N THR A 148 -5.64 -14.56 24.35
CA THR A 148 -6.32 -14.31 23.07
C THR A 148 -5.58 -13.20 22.34
N TYR A 149 -4.79 -13.52 21.31
CA TYR A 149 -4.40 -12.51 20.34
C TYR A 149 -5.53 -12.32 19.33
N SER A 150 -6.02 -11.09 19.30
CA SER A 150 -7.05 -10.59 18.42
C SER A 150 -6.62 -10.69 16.96
N THR A 151 -7.37 -11.47 16.18
CA THR A 151 -7.32 -11.47 14.72
C THR A 151 -7.69 -10.07 14.21
N LEU A 152 -6.70 -9.29 13.78
CA LEU A 152 -6.91 -8.08 13.00
C LEU A 152 -7.42 -8.48 11.61
N PHE A 153 -8.73 -8.38 11.40
CA PHE A 153 -9.32 -8.34 10.07
C PHE A 153 -8.81 -7.09 9.35
N ILE A 154 -7.78 -7.23 8.51
CA ILE A 154 -7.48 -6.24 7.49
C ILE A 154 -8.38 -6.56 6.29
N LEU A 155 -9.41 -5.73 6.13
CA LEU A 155 -10.20 -5.60 4.92
C LEU A 155 -9.26 -5.20 3.78
N PHE A 156 -9.06 -6.11 2.83
CA PHE A 156 -8.59 -5.75 1.49
C PHE A 156 -9.71 -4.95 0.81
N HIS A 157 -9.45 -3.68 0.54
CA HIS A 157 -10.19 -2.92 -0.46
C HIS A 157 -9.43 -3.05 -1.78
N ASP A 158 -10.13 -3.59 -2.78
CA ASP A 158 -9.74 -3.60 -4.19
C ASP A 158 -9.27 -2.22 -4.66
N PHE A 159 -8.08 -2.16 -5.27
CA PHE A 159 -7.73 -1.32 -6.40
C PHE A 159 -6.51 -1.90 -7.14
#